data_AF-A0A352Z7Z5-F1
#
_entry.id   AF-A0A352Z7Z5-F1
#
_cell.length_a   1.000
_cell.length_b   1.000
_cell.length_c   1.000
_cell.angle_alpha   90.00
_cell.angle_beta   90.00
_cell.angle_gamma   90.00
#
_symmetry.space_group_name_H-M   'P 1'
#
loop_
_entity.id
_entity.type
_entity.pdbx_description
1 polymer ?
#
loop_
_entity_poly.entity_id
_entity_poly.type
_entity_poly.pdbx_seq_one_letter_code
_entity_poly.pdbx_strand_id
1 'polypeptide(L)' 'MQKKITIGNIKIGGAPFVFIGGPCVIEGRDITLRTAEKIATITSSLKIPYIFKSSYD' A
#
# COMPACT_ATOMS: atom_id res chain seq x y z
N MET A 1 -20.08 -13.72 -8.00
CA MET A 1 -19.55 -12.37 -8.30
C MET A 1 -18.70 -11.90 -7.13
N GLN A 2 -17.54 -11.30 -7.37
CA GLN A 2 -16.71 -10.74 -6.29
C GLN A 2 -17.26 -9.37 -5.88
N LYS A 3 -17.36 -9.11 -4.57
CA LYS A 3 -17.75 -7.81 -4.03
C LYS A 3 -16.69 -6.77 -4.41
N LYS A 4 -17.11 -5.65 -4.98
CA LYS A 4 -16.22 -4.55 -5.39
C LYS A 4 -16.17 -3.48 -4.30
N ILE A 5 -14.97 -3.04 -3.94
CA ILE A 5 -14.73 -1.98 -2.96
C ILE A 5 -13.77 -0.97 -3.57
N THR A 6 -14.01 0.32 -3.34
CA THR A 6 -13.14 1.41 -3.80
C THR A 6 -12.53 2.09 -2.58
N ILE A 7 -11.20 2.21 -2.56
CA ILE A 7 -10.42 2.92 -1.54
C ILE A 7 -9.66 4.03 -2.27
N GLY A 8 -10.08 5.29 -2.10
CA GLY A 8 -9.55 6.40 -2.88
C GLY A 8 -9.72 6.14 -4.39
N ASN A 9 -8.61 6.03 -5.13
CA ASN A 9 -8.57 5.72 -6.55
C ASN A 9 -8.32 4.22 -6.86
N ILE A 10 -8.23 3.36 -5.85
CA ILE A 10 -7.94 1.92 -6.00
C ILE A 10 -9.24 1.11 -5.94
N LYS A 11 -9.46 0.22 -6.92
CA LYS A 11 -10.59 -0.72 -6.97
C LYS A 11 -10.11 -2.12 -6.58
N ILE A 12 -10.81 -2.76 -5.64
CA ILE A 12 -10.53 -4.10 -5.12
C ILE A 12 -11.74 -5.01 -5.39
N GLY A 13 -11.48 -6.25 -5.81
CA GLY A 13 -12.50 -7.25 -6.15
C GLY A 13 -12.81 -7.25 -7.65
N GLY A 14 -12.50 -8.34 -8.34
CA GLY A 14 -12.61 -8.45 -9.79
C GLY A 14 -11.70 -7.48 -10.56
N ALA A 15 -10.61 -7.04 -9.93
CA ALA A 15 -9.64 -6.07 -10.42
C ALA A 15 -8.21 -6.61 -10.26
N PRO A 16 -7.19 -6.00 -10.90
CA PRO A 16 -5.78 -6.39 -10.71
C PRO A 16 -5.35 -6.39 -9.24
N PHE A 17 -4.31 -7.17 -8.96
CA PHE A 17 -3.72 -7.27 -7.62
C PHE A 17 -3.36 -5.88 -7.06
N VAL A 18 -3.66 -5.67 -5.77
CA VAL A 18 -3.32 -4.46 -5.00
C VAL A 18 -2.41 -4.90 -3.86
N PHE A 19 -1.27 -4.25 -3.70
CA PHE A 19 -0.37 -4.49 -2.59
C PHE A 19 -0.76 -3.61 -1.39
N ILE A 20 -0.97 -4.23 -0.23
CA ILE A 20 -1.14 -3.54 1.04
C ILE A 20 0.04 -3.96 1.92
N GLY A 21 0.93 -3.03 2.25
CA GLY A 21 2.16 -3.40 2.95
C GLY A 21 3.01 -2.24 3.44
N GLY A 22 3.87 -2.55 4.40
CA GLY A 22 4.79 -1.64 5.07
C GLY A 22 5.39 -2.30 6.31
N PRO A 23 6.09 -1.54 7.18
CA PRO A 23 6.61 -2.07 8.42
C PRO A 23 5.48 -2.51 9.36
N CYS A 24 5.79 -3.40 10.31
CA CYS A 24 4.79 -3.88 11.27
C CYS A 24 4.22 -2.72 12.11
N VAL A 25 5.10 -1.84 12.60
CA VAL A 25 4.79 -0.73 13.50
C VAL A 25 5.51 0.55 13.05
N ILE A 26 5.01 1.71 13.46
CA ILE A 26 5.66 3.01 13.20
C ILE A 26 6.84 3.15 14.17
N GLU A 27 8.05 2.94 13.66
CA GLU A 27 9.29 3.07 14.44
C GLU A 27 9.77 4.52 14.58
N GLY A 28 9.27 5.43 13.73
CA GLY A 28 9.60 6.84 13.74
C GLY A 28 9.35 7.51 12.39
N ARG A 29 9.12 8.83 12.40
CA ARG A 29 8.71 9.58 11.20
C ARG A 29 9.61 9.33 9.99
N ASP A 30 10.92 9.49 10.15
CA ASP A 30 11.85 9.44 9.03
C ASP A 30 11.98 8.03 8.45
N ILE A 31 12.08 7.00 9.30
CA ILE A 31 12.17 5.61 8.85
C ILE A 31 10.87 5.14 8.19
N THR A 32 9.71 5.53 8.73
CA THR A 32 8.40 5.23 8.16
C THR A 32 8.25 5.86 6.78
N LEU A 33 8.57 7.14 6.63
CA LEU A 33 8.46 7.83 5.34
C LEU A 33 9.44 7.28 4.30
N ARG A 34 10.69 7.03 4.67
CA ARG A 34 11.69 6.40 3.77
C ARG A 34 11.26 5.00 3.32
N THR A 35 10.64 4.23 4.21
CA THR A 35 10.13 2.89 3.88
C THR A 35 8.94 2.98 2.92
N ALA A 36 7.99 3.88 3.19
CA ALA A 36 6.85 4.14 2.32
C ALA A 36 7.29 4.56 0.91
N GLU A 37 8.26 5.48 0.81
CA GLU A 37 8.78 5.99 -0.45
C GLU A 37 9.44 4.90 -1.30
N LYS A 38 10.26 4.04 -0.68
CA LYS A 38 10.91 2.92 -1.37
C LYS A 38 9.90 1.92 -1.92
N ILE A 39 8.91 1.53 -1.13
CA ILE A 39 7.87 0.59 -1.55
C ILE A 39 6.98 1.21 -2.63
N ALA A 40 6.60 2.49 -2.48
CA ALA A 40 5.84 3.22 -3.49
C ALA A 40 6.59 3.29 -4.83
N THR A 41 7.91 3.52 -4.80
CA THR A 41 8.75 3.56 -6.00
C THR A 41 8.77 2.20 -6.71
N ILE A 42 8.93 1.10 -5.97
CA ILE A 42 8.93 -0.27 -6.52
C ILE A 42 7.56 -0.63 -7.10
N THR A 43 6.49 -0.38 -6.36
CA THR A 43 5.13 -0.72 -6.81
C THR A 43 4.70 0.12 -8.00
N SER A 44 5.10 1.39 -8.05
CA SER A 44 4.87 2.27 -9.21
C SER A 44 5.57 1.76 -10.47
N SER A 45 6.83 1.34 -10.38
CA SER A 45 7.57 0.81 -11.54
C SER A 45 6.97 -0.50 -12.08
N LEU A 46 6.39 -1.31 -11.19
CA LEU A 46 5.67 -2.54 -11.53
C LEU A 46 4.20 -2.32 -11.91
N LYS A 47 3.70 -1.07 -11.87
CA LYS A 47 2.29 -0.71 -12.10
C LYS A 47 1.31 -1.44 -11.17
N ILE A 48 1.75 -1.73 -9.94
CA ILE A 48 0.94 -2.35 -8.89
C ILE A 48 0.32 -1.24 -8.03
N PRO A 49 -1.01 -1.14 -7.90
CA PRO A 49 -1.65 -0.24 -6.94
C PRO A 49 -1.22 -0.58 -5.51
N TYR A 50 -0.96 0.45 -4.71
CA TYR A 50 -0.31 0.31 -3.41
C TYR A 50 -1.04 1.08 -2.31
N ILE A 51 -1.24 0.45 -1.15
CA ILE A 51 -1.71 1.06 0.09
C ILE A 51 -0.63 0.84 1.16
N PHE A 52 -0.04 1.93 1.66
CA PHE A 52 0.89 1.86 2.78
C PHE A 52 0.16 1.41 4.05
N LYS A 53 0.75 0.45 4.78
CA LYS A 53 0.23 -0.01 6.08
C LYS A 53 1.36 -0.08 7.11
N SER A 54 1.10 0.49 8.27
CA SER A 54 1.87 0.33 9.51
C SER A 54 0.92 0.44 10.69
N SER A 55 1.23 -0.16 11.83
CA SER A 55 0.47 0.01 13.09
C SER A 55 1.03 1.15 13.94
N TYR A 56 0.18 1.81 14.73
CA TYR A 56 0.57 2.91 15.63
C TYR A 56 1.03 2.41 17.00
N ASP A 57 0.55 1.22 17.39
CA ASP A 57 0.92 0.49 18.61
C ASP A 57 2.21 -0.32 18.42
#